data_AF-A0A2V9SP56-F1
#
_entry.id   AF-A0A2V9SP56-F1
#
_cell.length_a   1.000
_cell.length_b   1.000
_cell.length_c   1.000
_cell.angle_alpha   90.00
_cell.angle_beta   90.00
_cell.angle_gamma   90.00
#
_symmetry.space_group_name_H-M   'P 1'
#
loop_
_entity.id
_entity.type
_entity.pdbx_description
1 polymer ?
#
loop_
_entity_poly.entity_id
_entity_poly.type
_entity_poly.pdbx_seq_one_letter_code
_entity_poly.pdbx_strand_id
1 'polypeptide(L)'
;RLQCDEIWCFVGAKAKNVTPEKKAEGWGDTWTWTGLDADTKLCVSYLVGGRDGLWAKEFMEDCARRIKGRVQVTTDGHKAYLEAVEDAFGADIDYAQLQKIYGAPTDAEMRRYSLAQCIGADMKVVSGDPDPKHISTSYVERHNLTMRMGMRRFTRLTNGFSKKIENHIAMVAIHAVYYNFARIHKTLRITPAMAAGLSDHVWSLEEIALMADSYMPKPGKRGPYRKRV
;
A
#
# COMPACT_ATOMS: atom_id res chain seq x y z
N ARG A 1 -3.50 -15.36 -4.97
CA ARG A 1 -4.07 -14.47 -6.01
C ARG A 1 -3.76 -13.03 -5.60
N LEU A 2 -3.27 -12.16 -6.47
CA LEU A 2 -2.81 -10.82 -6.06
C LEU A 2 -3.85 -9.74 -6.36
N GLN A 3 -4.13 -8.88 -5.39
CA GLN A 3 -4.89 -7.65 -5.59
C GLN A 3 -4.00 -6.44 -5.32
N CYS A 4 -4.03 -5.47 -6.23
CA CYS A 4 -3.19 -4.28 -6.17
C CYS A 4 -4.06 -3.02 -6.21
N ASP A 5 -3.70 -2.04 -5.39
CA ASP A 5 -4.35 -0.72 -5.33
C ASP A 5 -3.35 0.27 -4.75
N GLU A 6 -3.63 1.56 -4.93
CA GLU A 6 -2.85 2.64 -4.35
C GLU A 6 -3.71 3.59 -3.52
N ILE A 7 -3.22 3.90 -2.32
CA ILE A 7 -3.89 4.81 -1.40
C ILE A 7 -3.16 6.15 -1.32
N TRP A 8 -3.91 7.22 -1.55
CA TRP A 8 -3.41 8.59 -1.43
C TRP A 8 -3.22 9.04 0.02
N CYS A 9 -2.12 9.76 0.26
CA CYS A 9 -1.82 10.57 1.44
C CYS A 9 -1.07 11.85 1.03
N PHE A 10 -0.68 12.68 1.99
CA PHE A 10 0.20 13.82 1.74
C PHE A 10 1.28 13.96 2.83
N VAL A 11 2.38 14.62 2.48
CA VAL A 11 3.50 14.98 3.35
C VAL A 11 3.63 16.50 3.41
N GLY A 12 3.64 17.05 4.63
CA GLY A 12 3.74 18.48 4.90
C GLY A 12 2.48 19.26 4.55
N ALA A 13 2.11 19.31 3.27
CA ALA A 13 0.86 19.88 2.80
C ALA A 13 0.38 19.14 1.53
N LYS A 14 -0.91 19.25 1.23
CA LYS A 14 -1.48 18.72 -0.04
C LYS A 14 -0.84 19.44 -1.22
N ALA A 15 -0.61 18.73 -2.33
CA ALA A 15 0.12 19.23 -3.49
C ALA A 15 -0.35 20.61 -3.97
N LYS A 16 -1.67 20.88 -3.96
CA LYS A 16 -2.25 22.17 -4.35
C LYS A 16 -1.78 23.39 -3.52
N ASN A 17 -1.22 23.16 -2.33
CA ASN A 17 -0.80 24.20 -1.39
C ASN A 17 0.73 24.24 -1.23
N VAL A 18 1.48 23.45 -1.99
CA VAL A 18 2.94 23.30 -1.84
C VAL A 18 3.66 24.25 -2.80
N THR A 19 4.60 25.05 -2.27
CA THR A 19 5.48 25.89 -3.10
C THR A 19 6.54 25.03 -3.81
N PRO A 20 7.13 25.50 -4.93
CA PRO A 20 8.17 24.75 -5.64
C PRO A 20 9.35 24.32 -4.74
N GLU A 21 9.76 25.18 -3.80
CA GLU A 21 10.87 24.91 -2.88
C GLU A 21 10.51 23.78 -1.92
N LYS A 22 9.28 23.80 -1.36
CA LYS A 22 8.81 22.72 -0.48
C LYS A 22 8.57 21.42 -1.22
N LYS A 23 8.17 21.48 -2.49
CA LYS A 23 8.07 20.28 -3.33
C LYS A 23 9.42 19.60 -3.51
N ALA A 24 10.50 20.38 -3.68
CA ALA A 24 11.86 19.84 -3.74
C ALA A 24 12.33 19.21 -2.42
N GLU A 25 11.76 19.63 -1.27
CA GLU A 25 11.94 18.98 0.04
C GLU A 25 11.04 17.73 0.24
N GLY A 26 10.31 17.28 -0.79
CA GLY A 26 9.44 16.10 -0.72
C GLY A 26 8.04 16.34 -0.15
N TRP A 27 7.59 17.61 -0.07
CA TRP A 27 6.21 17.91 0.30
C TRP A 27 5.26 17.70 -0.87
N GLY A 28 4.02 17.34 -0.55
CA GLY A 28 2.97 17.14 -1.53
C GLY A 28 2.22 15.84 -1.35
N ASP A 29 1.54 15.45 -2.41
CA ASP A 29 0.77 14.23 -2.47
C ASP A 29 1.71 13.03 -2.66
N THR A 30 1.40 11.93 -1.99
CA THR A 30 2.15 10.68 -2.07
C THR A 30 1.18 9.50 -2.09
N TRP A 31 1.57 8.42 -2.75
CA TRP A 31 0.77 7.22 -2.88
C TRP A 31 1.50 6.04 -2.27
N THR A 32 0.76 5.23 -1.52
CA THR A 32 1.21 3.91 -1.08
C THR A 32 0.55 2.88 -1.97
N TRP A 33 1.35 2.29 -2.85
CA TRP A 33 1.01 1.11 -3.62
C TRP A 33 1.05 -0.12 -2.70
N THR A 34 0.09 -1.04 -2.82
CA THR A 34 0.04 -2.23 -1.97
C THR A 34 -0.42 -3.44 -2.77
N GLY A 35 0.33 -4.54 -2.64
CA GLY A 35 0.03 -5.82 -3.26
C GLY A 35 -0.37 -6.81 -2.18
N LEU A 36 -1.62 -7.28 -2.21
CA LEU A 36 -2.20 -8.14 -1.19
C LEU A 36 -2.52 -9.51 -1.78
N ASP A 37 -2.05 -10.58 -1.14
CA ASP A 37 -2.51 -11.92 -1.47
C ASP A 37 -3.92 -12.16 -0.90
N ALA A 38 -4.87 -12.43 -1.78
CA ALA A 38 -6.27 -12.63 -1.44
C ALA A 38 -6.50 -13.91 -0.61
N ASP A 39 -5.58 -14.87 -0.60
CA ASP A 39 -5.69 -16.11 0.17
C ASP A 39 -5.24 -15.90 1.61
N THR A 40 -3.94 -15.64 1.77
CA THR A 40 -3.26 -15.51 3.05
C THR A 40 -3.43 -14.13 3.70
N LYS A 41 -4.00 -13.17 2.96
CA LYS A 41 -4.12 -11.75 3.35
C LYS A 41 -2.77 -11.09 3.59
N LEU A 42 -1.68 -11.69 3.12
CA LEU A 42 -0.33 -11.17 3.24
C LEU A 42 -0.19 -9.91 2.39
N CYS A 43 0.34 -8.84 2.99
CA CYS A 43 0.87 -7.72 2.22
C CYS A 43 2.20 -8.18 1.63
N VAL A 44 2.18 -8.56 0.34
CA VAL A 44 3.31 -9.13 -0.39
C VAL A 44 4.37 -8.06 -0.63
N SER A 45 3.94 -6.87 -1.06
CA SER A 45 4.81 -5.73 -1.28
C SER A 45 4.04 -4.42 -1.07
N TYR A 46 4.79 -3.35 -0.80
CA TYR A 46 4.30 -1.98 -0.80
C TYR A 46 5.38 -1.05 -1.34
N LEU A 47 4.97 0.06 -1.94
CA LEU A 47 5.85 1.12 -2.41
C LEU A 47 5.25 2.48 -2.06
N VAL A 48 6.06 3.40 -1.55
CA VAL A 48 5.62 4.76 -1.21
C VAL A 48 6.32 5.74 -2.13
N GLY A 49 5.57 6.52 -2.89
CA GLY A 49 6.16 7.42 -3.86
C GLY A 49 5.14 8.19 -4.69
N GLY A 50 5.48 8.38 -5.97
CA GLY A 50 4.59 8.96 -6.98
C GLY A 50 3.54 7.97 -7.48
N ARG A 51 2.72 8.43 -8.44
CA ARG A 51 1.60 7.68 -9.01
C ARG A 51 1.71 7.43 -10.52
N ASP A 52 2.90 7.64 -11.09
CA ASP A 52 3.11 7.46 -12.54
C ASP A 52 3.54 6.02 -12.88
N GLY A 53 3.71 5.76 -14.17
CA GLY A 53 4.06 4.44 -14.69
C GLY A 53 5.39 3.89 -14.20
N LEU A 54 6.37 4.73 -13.86
CA LEU A 54 7.66 4.27 -13.33
C LEU A 54 7.48 3.64 -11.95
N TRP A 55 6.70 4.29 -11.08
CA TRP A 55 6.37 3.75 -9.77
C TRP A 55 5.54 2.46 -9.86
N ALA A 56 4.59 2.41 -10.80
CA ALA A 56 3.82 1.19 -11.04
C ALA A 56 4.71 0.03 -11.47
N LYS A 57 5.68 0.30 -12.35
CA LYS A 57 6.67 -0.69 -12.81
C LYS A 57 7.54 -1.20 -11.68
N GLU A 58 8.18 -0.31 -10.92
CA GLU A 58 9.02 -0.71 -9.77
C GLU A 58 8.24 -1.55 -8.75
N PHE A 59 6.99 -1.16 -8.49
CA PHE A 59 6.11 -1.89 -7.57
C PHE A 59 5.74 -3.28 -8.11
N MET A 60 5.34 -3.39 -9.39
CA MET A 60 4.99 -4.68 -10.00
C MET A 60 6.19 -5.61 -10.12
N GLU A 61 7.37 -5.10 -10.46
CA GLU A 61 8.62 -5.88 -10.48
C GLU A 61 8.94 -6.44 -9.09
N ASP A 62 8.75 -5.65 -8.03
CA ASP A 62 8.94 -6.15 -6.67
C ASP A 62 7.90 -7.21 -6.27
N CYS A 63 6.64 -7.05 -6.69
CA CYS A 63 5.62 -8.09 -6.53
C CYS A 63 6.01 -9.38 -7.26
N ALA A 64 6.43 -9.29 -8.52
CA ALA A 64 6.80 -10.44 -9.34
C ALA A 64 7.97 -11.23 -8.74
N ARG A 65 9.00 -10.55 -8.21
CA ARG A 65 10.15 -11.20 -7.54
C ARG A 65 9.77 -12.02 -6.30
N ARG A 66 8.63 -11.71 -5.66
CA ARG A 66 8.18 -12.37 -4.42
C ARG A 66 7.18 -13.49 -4.66
N ILE A 67 6.62 -13.58 -5.85
CA ILE A 67 5.59 -14.55 -6.21
C ILE A 67 6.24 -15.68 -7.03
N LYS A 68 5.86 -16.92 -6.74
CA LYS A 68 6.33 -18.10 -7.48
C LYS A 68 5.18 -18.66 -8.32
N GLY A 69 5.45 -18.91 -9.60
CA GLY A 69 4.51 -19.49 -10.55
C GLY A 69 3.50 -18.50 -11.11
N ARG A 70 2.56 -19.03 -11.91
CA ARG A 70 1.50 -18.26 -12.55
C ARG A 70 0.52 -17.73 -11.51
N VAL A 71 0.14 -16.46 -11.62
CA VAL A 71 -0.73 -15.78 -10.66
C VAL A 71 -1.85 -15.03 -11.38
N GLN A 72 -3.02 -14.99 -10.76
CA GLN A 72 -4.08 -14.05 -11.15
C GLN A 72 -3.88 -12.72 -10.41
N VAL A 73 -3.76 -11.63 -11.16
CA VAL A 73 -3.63 -10.26 -10.65
C VAL A 73 -4.91 -9.47 -10.95
N THR A 74 -5.37 -8.69 -9.98
CA THR A 74 -6.45 -7.72 -10.20
C THR A 74 -6.05 -6.35 -9.67
N THR A 75 -6.18 -5.33 -10.52
CA THR A 75 -5.94 -3.92 -10.18
C THR A 75 -7.22 -3.11 -10.38
N ASP A 76 -7.18 -1.83 -9.99
CA ASP A 76 -8.21 -0.88 -10.38
C ASP A 76 -8.04 -0.45 -11.85
N GLY A 77 -8.83 0.53 -12.30
CA GLY A 77 -8.75 1.08 -13.65
C GLY A 77 -7.54 1.98 -13.92
N HIS A 78 -6.52 2.03 -13.06
CA HIS A 78 -5.36 2.89 -13.28
C HIS A 78 -4.50 2.37 -14.43
N LYS A 79 -4.43 3.17 -15.51
CA LYS A 79 -3.66 2.85 -16.73
C LYS A 79 -2.19 2.50 -16.49
N ALA A 80 -1.57 3.02 -15.43
CA ALA A 80 -0.16 2.75 -15.12
C ALA A 80 0.11 1.26 -14.87
N TYR A 81 -0.89 0.49 -14.42
CA TYR A 81 -0.73 -0.96 -14.25
C TYR A 81 -0.72 -1.75 -15.56
N LEU A 82 -1.22 -1.21 -16.68
CA LEU A 82 -1.36 -1.98 -17.92
C LEU A 82 0.02 -2.45 -18.42
N GLU A 83 0.94 -1.51 -18.61
CA GLU A 83 2.32 -1.81 -19.04
C GLU A 83 3.12 -2.43 -17.89
N ALA A 84 2.96 -1.94 -16.66
CA ALA A 84 3.75 -2.41 -15.52
C ALA A 84 3.53 -3.90 -15.18
N VAL A 85 2.29 -4.41 -15.30
CA VAL A 85 2.00 -5.82 -15.04
C VAL A 85 2.58 -6.72 -16.12
N GLU A 86 2.43 -6.32 -17.40
CA GLU A 86 2.99 -7.05 -18.53
C GLU A 86 4.52 -7.10 -18.46
N ASP A 87 5.18 -5.96 -18.20
CA ASP A 87 6.63 -5.87 -18.04
C ASP A 87 7.17 -6.77 -16.91
N ALA A 88 6.47 -6.83 -15.78
CA ALA A 88 6.95 -7.52 -14.58
C ALA A 88 6.72 -9.03 -14.60
N PHE A 89 5.57 -9.48 -15.12
CA PHE A 89 5.17 -10.89 -15.09
C PHE A 89 5.24 -11.59 -16.46
N GLY A 90 5.38 -10.84 -17.55
CA GLY A 90 5.40 -11.38 -18.90
C GLY A 90 4.08 -12.05 -19.30
N ALA A 91 4.16 -13.12 -20.10
CA ALA A 91 3.00 -13.86 -20.60
C ALA A 91 2.40 -14.86 -19.58
N ASP A 92 3.10 -15.11 -18.46
CA ASP A 92 2.72 -16.09 -17.46
C ASP A 92 1.82 -15.52 -16.35
N ILE A 93 0.79 -14.77 -16.75
CA ILE A 93 -0.11 -14.08 -15.84
C ILE A 93 -1.57 -14.10 -16.34
N ASP A 94 -2.49 -14.10 -15.38
CA ASP A 94 -3.91 -13.86 -15.64
C ASP A 94 -4.28 -12.50 -15.05
N TYR A 95 -4.51 -11.50 -15.89
CA TYR A 95 -4.64 -10.11 -15.47
C TYR A 95 -5.98 -9.50 -15.87
N ALA A 96 -6.66 -8.91 -14.90
CA ALA A 96 -7.88 -8.14 -15.11
C ALA A 96 -7.87 -6.82 -14.32
N GLN A 97 -8.56 -5.81 -14.85
CA GLN A 97 -8.88 -4.59 -14.14
C GLN A 97 -10.34 -4.59 -13.71
N LEU A 98 -10.61 -4.08 -12.51
CA LEU A 98 -11.96 -3.83 -12.02
C LEU A 98 -12.15 -2.33 -11.76
N GLN A 99 -12.92 -1.67 -12.61
CA GLN A 99 -13.22 -0.26 -12.50
C GLN A 99 -14.57 -0.05 -11.82
N LYS A 100 -14.56 0.45 -10.58
CA LYS A 100 -15.80 0.80 -9.86
C LYS A 100 -16.42 2.07 -10.41
N ILE A 101 -17.72 2.02 -10.64
CA ILE A 101 -18.53 3.15 -11.09
C ILE A 101 -19.21 3.73 -9.85
N TYR A 102 -18.88 4.98 -9.53
CA TYR A 102 -19.47 5.70 -8.41
C TYR A 102 -20.47 6.74 -8.92
N GLY A 103 -21.68 6.73 -8.35
CA GLY A 103 -22.72 7.70 -8.66
C GLY A 103 -22.38 9.10 -8.11
N ALA A 104 -22.78 10.14 -8.84
CA ALA A 104 -22.63 11.50 -8.35
C ALA A 104 -23.50 11.72 -7.10
N PRO A 105 -22.95 12.21 -5.98
CA PRO A 105 -23.75 12.54 -4.81
C PRO A 105 -24.72 13.67 -5.13
N THR A 106 -25.99 13.44 -4.81
CA THR A 106 -27.12 14.35 -5.03
C THR A 106 -27.05 15.60 -4.16
N ASP A 107 -26.34 15.53 -3.02
CA ASP A 107 -26.28 16.61 -2.03
C ASP A 107 -24.84 17.12 -1.78
N ALA A 108 -24.69 18.44 -1.66
CA ALA A 108 -23.40 19.12 -1.52
C ALA A 108 -22.77 18.87 -0.13
N GLU A 109 -23.58 18.67 0.90
CA GLU A 109 -23.10 18.34 2.25
C GLU A 109 -22.64 16.87 2.34
N MET A 110 -23.35 15.95 1.68
CA MET A 110 -22.95 14.54 1.60
C MET A 110 -21.59 14.36 0.92
N ARG A 111 -21.23 15.21 -0.05
CA ARG A 111 -19.89 15.20 -0.68
C ARG A 111 -18.74 15.37 0.32
N ARG A 112 -18.98 16.06 1.44
CA ARG A 112 -17.92 16.42 2.39
C ARG A 112 -17.54 15.28 3.32
N TYR A 113 -18.49 14.42 3.69
CA TYR A 113 -18.32 13.41 4.73
C TYR A 113 -18.66 11.98 4.30
N SER A 114 -19.40 11.80 3.21
CA SER A 114 -19.83 10.49 2.72
C SER A 114 -19.15 10.14 1.41
N LEU A 115 -18.81 8.86 1.27
CA LEU A 115 -18.31 8.33 0.00
C LEU A 115 -19.45 8.32 -1.02
N ALA A 116 -19.10 8.52 -2.29
CA ALA A 116 -20.03 8.32 -3.39
C ALA A 116 -20.54 6.86 -3.39
N GLN A 117 -21.81 6.66 -3.72
CA GLN A 117 -22.39 5.32 -3.78
C GLN A 117 -21.79 4.57 -4.97
N CYS A 118 -21.26 3.37 -4.72
CA CYS A 118 -20.85 2.47 -5.80
C CYS A 118 -22.10 1.93 -6.49
N ILE A 119 -22.32 2.30 -7.75
CA ILE A 119 -23.51 1.95 -8.54
C ILE A 119 -23.26 0.80 -9.53
N GLY A 120 -22.00 0.41 -9.70
CA GLY A 120 -21.62 -0.72 -10.55
C GLY A 120 -20.11 -0.92 -10.56
N ALA A 121 -19.66 -1.93 -11.29
CA ALA A 121 -18.25 -2.13 -11.61
C ALA A 121 -18.15 -2.67 -13.03
N ASP A 122 -17.19 -2.15 -13.77
CA ASP A 122 -16.82 -2.63 -15.09
C ASP A 122 -15.58 -3.53 -14.96
N MET A 123 -15.62 -4.67 -15.64
CA MET A 123 -14.59 -5.70 -15.55
C MET A 123 -13.94 -5.85 -16.92
N LYS A 124 -12.62 -5.69 -16.96
CA LYS A 124 -11.85 -5.83 -18.19
C LYS A 124 -10.76 -6.87 -18.01
N VAL A 125 -10.87 -7.98 -18.73
CA VAL A 125 -9.75 -8.91 -18.91
C VAL A 125 -8.72 -8.23 -19.80
N VAL A 126 -7.47 -8.19 -19.33
CA VAL A 126 -6.36 -7.56 -20.05
C VAL A 126 -5.48 -8.63 -20.70
N SER A 127 -5.15 -9.70 -19.99
CA SER A 127 -4.33 -10.80 -20.49
C SER A 127 -4.62 -12.10 -19.73
N GLY A 128 -4.31 -13.24 -20.36
CA GLY A 128 -4.53 -14.58 -19.81
C GLY A 128 -6.01 -14.98 -19.71
N ASP A 129 -6.30 -15.92 -18.81
CA ASP A 129 -7.63 -16.46 -18.55
C ASP A 129 -7.99 -16.35 -17.06
N PRO A 130 -8.20 -15.12 -16.53
CA PRO A 130 -8.50 -14.91 -15.12
C PRO A 130 -9.88 -15.47 -14.76
N ASP A 131 -9.98 -16.19 -13.64
CA ASP A 131 -11.28 -16.68 -13.14
C ASP A 131 -12.16 -15.47 -12.77
N PRO A 132 -13.31 -15.28 -13.45
CA PRO A 132 -14.21 -14.15 -13.20
C PRO A 132 -14.70 -14.05 -11.75
N LYS A 133 -14.78 -15.17 -11.01
CA LYS A 133 -15.19 -15.17 -9.60
C LYS A 133 -14.16 -14.52 -8.68
N HIS A 134 -12.93 -14.35 -9.16
CA HIS A 134 -11.80 -13.86 -8.37
C HIS A 134 -11.30 -12.48 -8.83
N ILE A 135 -11.90 -11.92 -9.88
CA ILE A 135 -11.65 -10.55 -10.31
C ILE A 135 -12.34 -9.58 -9.32
N SER A 136 -11.57 -9.15 -8.32
CA SER A 136 -12.03 -8.23 -7.27
C SER A 136 -10.87 -7.41 -6.72
N THR A 137 -11.16 -6.22 -6.18
CA THR A 137 -10.23 -5.38 -5.40
C THR A 137 -10.63 -5.31 -3.92
N SER A 138 -11.65 -6.07 -3.50
CA SER A 138 -12.27 -5.89 -2.18
C SER A 138 -11.34 -6.20 -0.99
N TYR A 139 -10.35 -7.07 -1.16
CA TYR A 139 -9.42 -7.39 -0.07
C TYR A 139 -8.36 -6.31 0.08
N VAL A 140 -7.77 -5.82 -1.03
CA VAL A 140 -6.80 -4.72 -0.97
C VAL A 140 -7.47 -3.41 -0.50
N GLU A 141 -8.72 -3.15 -0.88
CA GLU A 141 -9.48 -2.01 -0.35
C GLU A 141 -9.75 -2.12 1.16
N ARG A 142 -10.04 -3.34 1.66
CA ARG A 142 -10.16 -3.60 3.11
C ARG A 142 -8.82 -3.44 3.82
N HIS A 143 -7.72 -3.79 3.17
CA HIS A 143 -6.39 -3.51 3.67
C HIS A 143 -6.12 -2.00 3.73
N ASN A 144 -6.50 -1.23 2.71
CA ASN A 144 -6.41 0.23 2.71
C ASN A 144 -7.22 0.87 3.84
N LEU A 145 -8.39 0.31 4.17
CA LEU A 145 -9.13 0.71 5.38
C LEU A 145 -8.37 0.36 6.67
N THR A 146 -7.78 -0.83 6.74
CA THR A 146 -6.94 -1.24 7.88
C THR A 146 -5.77 -0.28 8.08
N MET A 147 -5.09 0.12 7.00
CA MET A 147 -4.01 1.08 7.03
C MET A 147 -4.47 2.43 7.58
N ARG A 148 -5.63 2.94 7.11
CA ARG A 148 -6.26 4.18 7.60
C ARG A 148 -6.60 4.16 9.09
N MET A 149 -7.07 3.02 9.58
CA MET A 149 -7.47 2.86 10.99
C MET A 149 -6.27 2.55 11.89
N GLY A 150 -5.24 1.89 11.36
CA GLY A 150 -4.07 1.43 12.08
C GLY A 150 -2.97 2.47 12.25
N MET A 151 -2.97 3.54 11.44
CA MET A 151 -2.02 4.63 11.62
C MET A 151 -2.63 6.01 11.35
N ARG A 152 -2.28 6.97 12.20
CA ARG A 152 -2.83 8.33 12.16
C ARG A 152 -2.46 9.12 10.89
N ARG A 153 -1.41 8.69 10.16
CA ARG A 153 -0.93 9.37 8.95
C ARG A 153 -1.95 9.36 7.81
N PHE A 154 -2.78 8.34 7.74
CA PHE A 154 -3.82 8.19 6.70
C PHE A 154 -5.21 8.64 7.17
N THR A 155 -5.34 9.15 8.40
CA THR A 155 -6.61 9.68 8.90
C THR A 155 -6.94 11.01 8.20
N ARG A 156 -8.08 11.03 7.51
CA ARG A 156 -8.56 12.22 6.77
C ARG A 156 -9.01 13.32 7.73
N LEU A 157 -8.89 14.58 7.29
CA LEU A 157 -9.34 15.78 8.03
C LEU A 157 -8.68 15.95 9.41
N THR A 158 -7.40 15.62 9.54
CA THR A 158 -6.63 15.83 10.78
C THR A 158 -5.26 16.43 10.50
N ASN A 159 -4.62 16.98 11.53
CA ASN A 159 -3.20 17.40 11.51
C ASN A 159 -2.22 16.23 11.70
N GLY A 160 -2.71 15.00 11.54
CA GLY A 160 -1.98 13.76 11.81
C GLY A 160 -1.00 13.33 10.71
N PHE A 161 -0.62 14.18 9.77
CA PHE A 161 0.23 13.83 8.61
C PHE A 161 1.74 13.82 8.92
N SER A 162 2.54 13.26 8.01
CA SER A 162 4.01 13.27 8.11
C SER A 162 4.58 14.60 7.59
N LYS A 163 5.63 15.14 8.23
CA LYS A 163 6.31 16.37 7.79
C LYS A 163 7.47 16.13 6.81
N LYS A 164 7.91 14.88 6.72
CA LYS A 164 9.05 14.40 5.92
C LYS A 164 8.65 13.10 5.25
N ILE A 165 9.09 12.89 4.01
CA ILE A 165 8.73 11.70 3.24
C ILE A 165 9.36 10.44 3.84
N GLU A 166 10.59 10.54 4.36
CA GLU A 166 11.32 9.44 4.99
C GLU A 166 10.57 8.91 6.22
N ASN A 167 9.98 9.81 7.02
CA ASN A 167 9.16 9.42 8.16
C ASN A 167 7.83 8.79 7.73
N HIS A 168 7.29 9.18 6.58
CA HIS A 168 6.09 8.53 6.04
C HIS A 168 6.41 7.10 5.58
N ILE A 169 7.48 6.94 4.81
CA ILE A 169 8.00 5.63 4.38
C ILE A 169 8.25 4.72 5.59
N ALA A 170 8.97 5.22 6.61
CA ALA A 170 9.24 4.46 7.82
C ALA A 170 7.97 4.01 8.56
N MET A 171 6.95 4.88 8.65
CA MET A 171 5.67 4.51 9.27
C MET A 171 4.91 3.45 8.48
N VAL A 172 4.91 3.52 7.15
CA VAL A 172 4.30 2.48 6.29
C VAL A 172 5.05 1.16 6.45
N ALA A 173 6.38 1.19 6.53
CA ALA A 173 7.21 0.01 6.76
C ALA A 173 6.90 -0.67 8.10
N ILE A 174 6.85 0.10 9.19
CA ILE A 174 6.46 -0.39 10.52
C ILE A 174 5.08 -1.04 10.46
N HIS A 175 4.13 -0.41 9.77
CA HIS A 175 2.79 -0.97 9.62
C HIS A 175 2.76 -2.26 8.84
N ALA A 176 3.50 -2.37 7.73
CA ALA A 176 3.54 -3.58 6.92
C ALA A 176 4.07 -4.77 7.72
N VAL A 177 5.16 -4.58 8.49
CA VAL A 177 5.70 -5.62 9.38
C VAL A 177 4.69 -5.98 10.47
N TYR A 178 4.15 -4.98 11.17
CA TYR A 178 3.14 -5.22 12.21
C TYR A 178 1.91 -5.97 11.66
N TYR A 179 1.39 -5.55 10.51
CA TYR A 179 0.21 -6.15 9.88
C TYR A 179 0.47 -7.61 9.50
N ASN A 180 1.62 -7.91 8.88
CA ASN A 180 1.94 -9.26 8.42
C ASN A 180 2.28 -10.21 9.57
N PHE A 181 3.05 -9.76 10.57
CA PHE A 181 3.67 -10.66 11.55
C PHE A 181 3.07 -10.62 12.95
N ALA A 182 2.47 -9.49 13.37
CA ALA A 182 1.98 -9.31 14.75
C ALA A 182 0.44 -9.21 14.84
N ARG A 183 -0.23 -8.74 13.78
CA ARG A 183 -1.68 -8.56 13.81
C ARG A 183 -2.41 -9.85 13.41
N ILE A 184 -3.19 -10.39 14.34
CA ILE A 184 -4.10 -11.51 14.05
C ILE A 184 -5.21 -11.02 13.11
N HIS A 185 -5.33 -11.66 11.93
CA HIS A 185 -6.36 -11.32 10.96
C HIS A 185 -7.70 -11.93 11.39
N LYS A 186 -8.77 -11.12 11.45
CA LYS A 186 -10.07 -11.54 12.01
C LYS A 186 -10.60 -12.83 11.37
N THR A 187 -10.56 -12.97 10.05
CA THR A 187 -11.11 -14.18 9.39
C THR A 187 -10.16 -15.37 9.42
N LEU A 188 -8.84 -15.14 9.47
CA LEU A 188 -7.85 -16.24 9.45
C LEU A 188 -7.63 -16.81 10.85
N ARG A 189 -7.86 -16.01 11.90
CA ARG A 189 -7.56 -16.31 13.31
C ARG A 189 -6.06 -16.50 13.61
N ILE A 190 -5.21 -16.29 12.62
CA ILE A 190 -3.74 -16.25 12.68
C ILE A 190 -3.23 -14.99 11.97
N THR A 191 -1.91 -14.74 11.99
CA THR A 191 -1.33 -13.62 11.24
C THR A 191 -1.24 -13.96 9.74
N PRO A 192 -1.22 -12.96 8.85
CA PRO A 192 -1.00 -13.18 7.43
C PRO A 192 0.31 -13.92 7.11
N ALA A 193 1.40 -13.63 7.84
CA ALA A 193 2.67 -14.34 7.69
C ALA A 193 2.56 -15.82 8.06
N MET A 194 1.81 -16.16 9.11
CA MET A 194 1.54 -17.55 9.47
C MET A 194 0.72 -18.27 8.41
N ALA A 195 -0.33 -17.61 7.88
CA ALA A 195 -1.15 -18.18 6.81
C ALA A 195 -0.35 -18.45 5.53
N ALA A 196 0.67 -17.62 5.26
CA ALA A 196 1.60 -17.78 4.15
C ALA A 196 2.76 -18.75 4.44
N GLY A 197 2.86 -19.31 5.65
CA GLY A 197 3.95 -20.20 6.05
C GLY A 197 5.31 -19.51 6.22
N LEU A 198 5.33 -18.18 6.38
CA LEU A 198 6.55 -17.38 6.58
C LEU A 198 6.95 -17.26 8.05
N SER A 199 6.04 -17.59 8.96
CA SER A 199 6.28 -17.61 10.40
C SER A 199 5.39 -18.66 11.06
N ASP A 200 5.82 -19.19 12.19
CA ASP A 200 5.13 -20.19 13.00
C ASP A 200 4.44 -19.61 14.24
N HIS A 201 4.60 -18.32 14.53
CA HIS A 201 4.03 -17.65 15.70
C HIS A 201 3.62 -16.20 15.42
N VAL A 202 2.92 -15.61 16.37
CA VAL A 202 2.58 -14.19 16.36
C VAL A 202 3.75 -13.42 16.95
N TRP A 203 4.34 -12.50 16.19
CA TRP A 203 5.46 -11.69 16.66
C TRP A 203 4.98 -10.65 17.67
N SER A 204 5.70 -10.52 18.78
CA SER A 204 5.56 -9.42 19.71
C SER A 204 6.16 -8.12 19.13
N LEU A 205 5.75 -6.98 19.69
CA LEU A 205 6.36 -5.70 19.33
C LEU A 205 7.84 -5.62 19.76
N GLU A 206 8.22 -6.34 20.82
CA GLU A 206 9.59 -6.44 21.29
C GLU A 206 10.47 -7.17 20.25
N GLU A 207 10.01 -8.31 19.73
CA GLU A 207 10.73 -9.05 18.69
C GLU A 207 10.91 -8.22 17.42
N ILE A 208 9.88 -7.47 17.01
CA ILE A 208 9.97 -6.56 15.86
C ILE A 208 11.01 -5.46 16.10
N ALA A 209 11.03 -4.86 17.30
CA ALA A 209 11.99 -3.82 17.65
C ALA A 209 13.43 -4.35 17.69
N LEU A 210 13.64 -5.50 18.33
CA LEU A 210 14.95 -6.16 18.41
C LEU A 210 15.47 -6.60 17.04
N MET A 211 14.58 -7.08 16.16
CA MET A 211 14.94 -7.36 14.77
C MET A 211 15.47 -6.09 14.08
N ALA A 212 14.76 -4.97 14.18
CA ALA A 212 15.19 -3.71 13.58
C ALA A 212 16.56 -3.26 14.11
N ASP A 213 16.79 -3.35 15.42
CA ASP A 213 18.07 -2.99 16.05
C ASP A 213 19.24 -3.88 15.56
N SER A 214 18.99 -5.17 15.32
CA SER A 214 20.03 -6.09 14.83
C SER A 214 20.55 -5.75 13.44
N TYR A 215 19.72 -5.11 12.60
CA TYR A 215 20.09 -4.65 11.27
C TYR A 215 20.65 -3.22 11.26
N MET A 216 20.54 -2.48 12.36
CA MET A 216 21.14 -1.16 12.47
C MET A 216 22.64 -1.27 12.79
N PRO A 217 23.49 -0.42 12.17
CA PRO A 217 24.88 -0.34 12.59
C PRO A 217 24.96 0.06 14.06
N LYS A 218 25.83 -0.60 14.83
CA LYS A 218 26.02 -0.30 16.25
C LYS A 218 26.28 1.20 16.43
N PRO A 219 25.54 1.89 17.31
CA PRO A 219 25.72 3.33 17.50
C PRO A 219 27.16 3.62 17.93
N GLY A 220 27.85 4.46 17.16
CA GLY A 220 29.19 4.95 17.50
C GLY A 220 29.16 5.86 18.73
N LYS A 221 30.33 6.09 19.36
CA LYS A 221 30.44 7.07 20.45
C LYS A 221 29.92 8.43 19.96
N ARG A 222 28.88 8.95 20.63
CA ARG A 222 28.34 10.28 20.36
C ARG A 222 29.47 11.31 20.48
N GLY A 223 29.72 12.06 19.41
CA GLY A 223 30.68 13.18 19.43
C GLY A 223 30.24 14.30 20.38
N PRO A 224 31.16 15.21 20.76
CA PRO A 224 30.84 16.32 21.65
C PRO A 224 29.71 17.18 21.07
N TYR A 225 28.84 17.69 21.95
CA TYR A 225 27.75 18.59 21.56
C TYR A 225 28.33 19.82 20.85
N ARG A 226 27.88 20.12 19.63
CA ARG A 226 28.26 21.38 18.97
C ARG A 226 27.66 22.53 19.78
N LYS A 227 28.52 23.40 20.32
CA LYS A 227 28.08 24.67 20.90
C LYS A 227 27.41 25.48 19.79
N ARG A 228 26.21 25.98 20.05
CA ARG A 228 25.59 27.00 19.21
C ARG A 228 26.53 28.21 19.24
N VAL A 229 27.05 28.59 18.07
CA VAL A 229 27.71 29.88 17.85
C VAL A 229 26.62 30.90 17.55
#